data_AF-A0A377CE26-F1
#
_entry.id   AF-A0A377CE26-F1
#
_cell.length_a   1.000
_cell.length_b   1.000
_cell.length_c   1.000
_cell.angle_alpha   90.00
_cell.angle_beta   90.00
_cell.angle_gamma   90.00
#
_symmetry.space_group_name_H-M   'P 1'
#
loop_
_entity.id
_entity.type
_entity.pdbx_description
1 polymer ?
#
loop_
_entity_poly.entity_id
_entity_poly.type
_entity_poly.pdbx_seq_one_letter_code
_entity_poly.pdbx_strand_id
1 'polypeptide(L)'
;MPLLPPQPPLPKDVTCELERTAISLPAELTLNRFNPNGLAQSQVLHRLAILEIPGIVRQQGSTLTLAGNGEEHWKLTRPLSQHAALIEAACFGATLQEAARHKLEADMLDAGGIGSITTCLSQAALAGLASFSQQLLEQLTLLIAQENQFAEMGQALEVLYALWRLDEISGMQGAQILQTTLCAAIDRTLWLV
;
A
#
# COMPACT_ATOMS: atom_id res chain seq x y z
N MET A 1 -28.98 -18.77 26.42
CA MET A 1 -28.47 -17.88 25.35
C MET A 1 -27.08 -18.36 25.00
N PRO A 2 -26.75 -18.70 23.74
CA PRO A 2 -25.36 -18.91 23.39
C PRO A 2 -24.65 -17.55 23.46
N LEU A 3 -23.55 -17.50 24.19
CA LEU A 3 -22.65 -16.34 24.20
C LEU A 3 -22.03 -16.28 22.81
N LEU A 4 -22.35 -15.25 22.01
CA LEU A 4 -21.56 -14.98 20.81
C LEU A 4 -20.10 -14.81 21.26
N PRO A 5 -19.12 -15.47 20.62
CA PRO A 5 -17.72 -15.17 20.90
C PRO A 5 -17.47 -13.67 20.70
N PRO A 6 -16.55 -13.06 21.47
CA PRO A 6 -16.27 -11.63 21.34
C PRO A 6 -15.93 -11.33 19.88
N GLN A 7 -16.69 -10.44 19.26
CA GLN A 7 -16.46 -10.04 17.88
C GLN A 7 -15.05 -9.46 17.77
N PRO A 8 -14.26 -9.87 16.75
CA PRO A 8 -12.92 -9.33 16.59
C PRO A 8 -12.96 -7.80 16.48
N PRO A 9 -11.89 -7.11 16.90
CA PRO A 9 -11.82 -5.65 16.87
C PRO A 9 -11.78 -5.10 15.43
N LEU A 10 -11.21 -5.83 14.47
CA LEU A 10 -10.98 -5.34 13.10
C LEU A 10 -12.27 -4.90 12.36
N PRO A 11 -13.37 -5.67 12.31
CA PRO A 11 -14.61 -5.19 11.69
C PRO A 11 -15.15 -3.87 12.26
N LYS A 12 -14.96 -3.63 13.56
CA LYS A 12 -15.38 -2.39 14.21
C LYS A 12 -14.46 -1.24 13.79
N ASP A 13 -13.16 -1.47 13.81
CA ASP A 13 -12.15 -0.49 13.37
C ASP A 13 -12.36 -0.07 11.90
N VAL A 14 -12.61 -1.04 11.01
CA VAL A 14 -12.93 -0.77 9.60
C VAL A 14 -14.19 0.08 9.45
N THR A 15 -15.22 -0.19 10.26
CA THR A 15 -16.45 0.63 10.23
C THR A 15 -16.15 2.06 10.66
N CYS A 16 -15.39 2.25 11.75
CA CYS A 16 -14.95 3.57 12.20
C CYS A 16 -14.12 4.31 11.15
N GLU A 17 -13.19 3.63 10.47
CA GLU A 17 -12.34 4.24 9.43
C GLU A 17 -13.15 4.65 8.19
N LEU A 18 -14.12 3.85 7.78
CA LEU A 18 -15.04 4.18 6.68
C LEU A 18 -15.92 5.39 7.04
N GLU A 19 -16.44 5.46 8.27
CA GLU A 19 -17.22 6.60 8.76
C GLU A 19 -16.35 7.87 8.84
N ARG A 20 -15.13 7.76 9.40
CA ARG A 20 -14.17 8.85 9.51
C ARG A 20 -13.79 9.45 8.15
N THR A 21 -13.70 8.61 7.12
CA THR A 21 -13.37 9.00 5.75
C THR A 21 -14.61 9.28 4.88
N ALA A 22 -15.81 9.26 5.47
CA ALA A 22 -17.09 9.44 4.79
C ALA A 22 -17.29 8.52 3.57
N ILE A 23 -16.70 7.31 3.61
CA ILE A 23 -16.87 6.30 2.56
C ILE A 23 -18.17 5.53 2.82
N SER A 24 -19.06 5.55 1.84
CA SER A 24 -20.31 4.77 1.86
C SER A 24 -20.23 3.56 0.93
N LEU A 25 -20.84 2.45 1.33
CA LEU A 25 -20.96 1.22 0.53
C LEU A 25 -22.43 0.84 0.34
N PRO A 26 -22.89 0.50 -0.88
CA PRO A 26 -22.15 0.49 -2.16
C PRO A 26 -22.01 1.89 -2.77
N ALA A 27 -20.89 2.16 -3.46
CA ALA A 27 -20.64 3.41 -4.17
C ALA A 27 -19.57 3.25 -5.25
N GLU A 28 -19.55 4.15 -6.23
CA GLU A 28 -18.40 4.34 -7.13
C GLU A 28 -17.74 5.67 -6.75
N LEU A 29 -16.45 5.62 -6.38
CA LEU A 29 -15.69 6.77 -5.89
C LEU A 29 -14.58 7.12 -6.87
N THR A 30 -14.47 8.41 -7.19
CA THR A 30 -13.31 8.97 -7.87
C THR A 30 -12.53 9.79 -6.87
N LEU A 31 -11.35 9.30 -6.50
CA LEU A 31 -10.50 9.89 -5.48
C LEU A 31 -9.34 10.63 -6.14
N ASN A 32 -8.91 11.72 -5.51
CA ASN A 32 -7.70 12.42 -5.87
C ASN A 32 -6.74 12.43 -4.67
N ARG A 33 -5.63 11.70 -4.79
CA ARG A 33 -4.62 11.59 -3.72
C ARG A 33 -3.87 12.90 -3.44
N PHE A 34 -3.99 13.90 -4.32
CA PHE A 34 -3.45 15.24 -4.11
C PHE A 34 -4.29 16.08 -3.15
N ASN A 35 -5.52 15.66 -2.86
CA ASN A 35 -6.36 16.27 -1.82
C ASN A 35 -6.22 15.46 -0.52
N PRO A 36 -5.98 16.08 0.66
CA PRO A 36 -5.88 15.38 1.94
C PRO A 36 -7.06 14.45 2.24
N ASN A 37 -8.29 14.82 1.87
CA ASN A 37 -9.45 13.96 2.07
C ASN A 37 -9.43 12.75 1.13
N GLY A 38 -9.08 12.98 -0.15
CA GLY A 38 -8.96 11.92 -1.14
C GLY A 38 -7.80 10.97 -0.84
N LEU A 39 -6.71 11.48 -0.25
CA LEU A 39 -5.59 10.67 0.24
C LEU A 39 -6.03 9.75 1.40
N ALA A 40 -6.72 10.29 2.41
CA ALA A 40 -7.22 9.49 3.53
C ALA A 40 -8.18 8.39 3.06
N GLN A 41 -9.08 8.70 2.13
CA GLN A 41 -9.99 7.73 1.51
C GLN A 41 -9.22 6.66 0.73
N SER A 42 -8.24 7.08 -0.09
CA SER A 42 -7.39 6.19 -0.89
C SER A 42 -6.62 5.21 0.01
N GLN A 43 -6.02 5.70 1.10
CA GLN A 43 -5.29 4.86 2.05
C GLN A 43 -6.17 3.78 2.69
N VAL A 44 -7.40 4.12 3.11
CA VAL A 44 -8.35 3.14 3.66
C VAL A 44 -8.72 2.08 2.63
N LEU A 45 -9.01 2.49 1.39
CA LEU A 45 -9.35 1.55 0.32
C LEU A 45 -8.19 0.64 -0.07
N HIS A 46 -6.97 1.16 -0.13
CA HIS A 46 -5.76 0.36 -0.38
C HIS A 46 -5.51 -0.66 0.74
N ARG A 47 -5.70 -0.29 2.01
CA ARG A 47 -5.60 -1.24 3.14
C ARG A 47 -6.64 -2.36 3.03
N LEU A 48 -7.87 -2.04 2.65
CA LEU A 48 -8.92 -3.04 2.42
C LEU A 48 -8.63 -3.95 1.20
N ALA A 49 -8.03 -3.39 0.15
CA ALA A 49 -7.62 -4.15 -1.02
C ALA A 49 -6.45 -5.12 -0.71
N ILE A 50 -5.48 -4.70 0.10
CA ILE A 50 -4.38 -5.54 0.61
C ILE A 50 -4.91 -6.72 1.42
N LEU A 51 -5.93 -6.47 2.26
CA LEU A 51 -6.61 -7.52 3.02
C LEU A 51 -7.53 -8.40 2.16
N GLU A 52 -7.55 -8.20 0.85
CA GLU A 52 -8.34 -8.96 -0.12
C GLU A 52 -9.84 -8.94 0.22
N ILE A 53 -10.32 -7.84 0.82
CA ILE A 53 -11.70 -7.73 1.28
C ILE A 53 -12.67 -7.70 0.08
N PRO A 54 -13.62 -8.64 0.00
CA PRO A 54 -14.55 -8.71 -1.11
C PRO A 54 -15.37 -7.43 -1.27
N GLY A 55 -15.49 -6.99 -2.52
CA GLY A 55 -16.31 -5.86 -2.91
C GLY A 55 -15.59 -4.52 -2.95
N ILE A 56 -14.29 -4.48 -2.69
CA ILE A 56 -13.44 -3.31 -2.87
C ILE A 56 -12.61 -3.51 -4.14
N VAL A 57 -13.02 -2.91 -5.25
CA VAL A 57 -12.36 -3.13 -6.55
C VAL A 57 -11.92 -1.80 -7.14
N ARG A 58 -10.63 -1.67 -7.47
CA ARG A 58 -10.12 -0.52 -8.21
C ARG A 58 -10.40 -0.71 -9.69
N GLN A 59 -11.10 0.24 -10.31
CA GLN A 59 -11.46 0.21 -11.74
C GLN A 59 -10.43 0.92 -12.62
N GLN A 60 -9.78 1.99 -12.13
CA GLN A 60 -8.75 2.71 -12.88
C GLN A 60 -7.62 3.22 -11.98
N GLY A 61 -6.45 3.29 -12.60
CA GLY A 61 -5.14 3.43 -11.99
C GLY A 61 -4.42 2.08 -12.06
N SER A 62 -3.26 2.02 -12.72
CA SER A 62 -2.45 0.80 -12.72
C SER A 62 -1.99 0.51 -11.29
N THR A 63 -2.03 -0.76 -10.87
CA THR A 63 -1.43 -1.25 -9.61
C THR A 63 0.04 -0.84 -9.49
N LEU A 64 0.70 -0.61 -10.64
CA LEU A 64 2.14 -0.38 -10.75
C LEU A 64 2.53 1.08 -10.96
N THR A 65 1.61 1.98 -11.32
CA THR A 65 1.98 3.37 -11.63
C THR A 65 1.51 4.34 -10.55
N LEU A 66 2.33 4.46 -9.50
CA LEU A 66 2.46 5.70 -8.70
C LEU A 66 2.62 6.92 -9.64
N ALA A 67 3.15 6.69 -10.85
CA ALA A 67 3.17 7.61 -11.98
C ALA A 67 1.77 7.82 -12.62
N GLY A 68 0.94 8.67 -12.01
CA GLY A 68 -0.34 9.14 -12.59
C GLY A 68 -0.71 10.55 -12.14
N ASN A 69 -1.88 11.03 -12.57
CA ASN A 69 -2.47 12.34 -12.25
C ASN A 69 -3.10 12.43 -10.86
N GLY A 70 -2.80 11.50 -9.95
CA GLY A 70 -3.42 11.50 -8.63
C GLY A 70 -4.72 10.70 -8.52
N GLU A 71 -5.35 10.40 -9.65
CA GLU A 71 -6.73 9.96 -9.71
C GLU A 71 -6.88 8.45 -9.58
N GLU A 72 -7.87 8.02 -8.80
CA GLU A 72 -8.19 6.62 -8.60
C GLU A 72 -9.69 6.40 -8.68
N HIS A 73 -10.11 5.41 -9.46
CA HIS A 73 -11.51 5.04 -9.54
C HIS A 73 -11.72 3.72 -8.80
N TRP A 74 -12.65 3.74 -7.86
CA TRP A 74 -12.97 2.62 -6.98
C TRP A 74 -14.45 2.27 -7.10
N LYS A 75 -14.72 0.97 -7.26
CA LYS A 75 -16.05 0.39 -7.20
C LYS A 75 -16.18 -0.37 -5.90
N LEU A 76 -17.06 0.14 -5.05
CA LEU A 76 -17.34 -0.35 -3.72
C LEU A 76 -18.69 -1.05 -3.71
N THR A 77 -18.70 -2.30 -3.28
CA THR A 77 -19.90 -3.13 -3.15
C THR A 77 -19.94 -3.76 -1.76
N ARG A 78 -21.12 -4.22 -1.34
CA ARG A 78 -21.33 -4.86 -0.03
C ARG A 78 -21.78 -6.31 -0.22
N PRO A 79 -20.89 -7.22 -0.67
CA PRO A 79 -21.21 -8.63 -0.76
C PRO A 79 -21.38 -9.23 0.65
N LEU A 80 -22.20 -10.28 0.77
CA LEU A 80 -22.45 -10.95 2.05
C LEU A 80 -21.19 -11.58 2.66
N SER A 81 -20.22 -11.97 1.83
CA SER A 81 -18.93 -12.52 2.25
C SER A 81 -17.97 -11.49 2.87
N GLN A 82 -18.24 -10.18 2.71
CA GLN A 82 -17.36 -9.12 3.19
C GLN A 82 -17.14 -9.19 4.71
N HIS A 83 -18.20 -9.46 5.48
CA HIS A 83 -18.09 -9.54 6.93
C HIS A 83 -17.26 -10.74 7.39
N ALA A 84 -17.40 -11.89 6.71
CA ALA A 84 -16.61 -13.08 7.01
C ALA A 84 -15.12 -12.85 6.71
N ALA A 85 -14.80 -12.24 5.56
CA ALA A 85 -13.42 -11.89 5.21
C ALA A 85 -12.79 -10.91 6.22
N LEU A 86 -13.55 -9.97 6.76
CA LEU A 86 -13.08 -9.07 7.82
C LEU A 86 -12.80 -9.80 9.14
N ILE A 87 -13.56 -10.85 9.46
CA ILE A 87 -13.30 -11.68 10.64
C ILE A 87 -12.03 -12.50 10.44
N GLU A 88 -11.83 -13.06 9.25
CA GLU A 88 -10.62 -13.81 8.91
C GLU A 88 -9.39 -12.91 8.93
N ALA A 89 -9.48 -11.72 8.32
CA ALA A 89 -8.41 -10.72 8.32
C ALA A 89 -8.01 -10.22 9.72
N ALA A 90 -8.88 -10.40 10.72
CA ALA A 90 -8.57 -10.04 12.10
C ALA A 90 -7.42 -10.87 12.70
N CYS A 91 -7.04 -12.00 12.07
CA CYS A 91 -5.84 -12.74 12.46
C CYS A 91 -4.55 -11.94 12.24
N PHE A 92 -4.55 -11.00 11.28
CA PHE A 92 -3.42 -10.15 10.96
C PHE A 92 -3.32 -8.92 11.86
N GLY A 93 -4.36 -8.52 12.60
CA GLY A 93 -4.26 -7.35 13.46
C GLY A 93 -5.58 -6.85 14.01
N ALA A 94 -5.49 -6.00 15.03
CA ALA A 94 -6.67 -5.41 15.66
C ALA A 94 -7.20 -4.17 14.92
N THR A 95 -6.31 -3.46 14.21
CA THR A 95 -6.62 -2.28 13.41
C THR A 95 -6.42 -2.55 11.91
N LEU A 96 -7.12 -1.80 11.06
CA LEU A 96 -7.00 -1.89 9.61
C LEU A 96 -5.55 -1.64 9.14
N GLN A 97 -4.87 -0.71 9.80
CA GLN A 97 -3.47 -0.39 9.50
C GLN A 97 -2.54 -1.56 9.83
N GLU A 98 -2.66 -2.15 11.02
CA GLU A 98 -1.82 -3.29 11.43
C GLU A 98 -2.11 -4.54 10.58
N ALA A 99 -3.39 -4.83 10.35
CA ALA A 99 -3.78 -5.99 9.56
C ALA A 99 -3.24 -5.90 8.13
N ALA A 100 -3.38 -4.74 7.48
CA ALA A 100 -2.82 -4.52 6.14
C ALA A 100 -1.28 -4.63 6.14
N ARG A 101 -0.60 -4.10 7.16
CA ARG A 101 0.86 -4.21 7.29
C ARG A 101 1.32 -5.66 7.40
N HIS A 102 0.74 -6.42 8.33
CA HIS A 102 1.16 -7.81 8.55
C HIS A 102 0.81 -8.72 7.36
N LYS A 103 -0.30 -8.45 6.66
CA LYS A 103 -0.65 -9.15 5.43
C LYS A 103 0.37 -8.88 4.31
N LEU A 104 0.73 -7.62 4.07
CA LEU A 104 1.79 -7.26 3.14
C LEU A 104 3.14 -7.91 3.48
N GLU A 105 3.49 -7.91 4.76
CA GLU A 105 4.74 -8.50 5.25
C GLU A 105 4.78 -10.01 4.99
N ALA A 106 3.66 -10.72 5.22
CA ALA A 106 3.52 -12.14 4.91
C ALA A 106 3.63 -12.41 3.39
N ASP A 107 2.87 -11.66 2.58
CA ASP A 107 2.87 -11.83 1.11
C ASP A 107 4.27 -11.55 0.51
N MET A 108 4.99 -10.56 1.06
CA MET A 108 6.36 -10.23 0.66
C MET A 108 7.35 -11.35 0.99
N LEU A 109 7.25 -11.93 2.19
CA LEU A 109 8.11 -13.03 2.62
C LEU A 109 7.91 -14.29 1.77
N ASP A 110 6.66 -14.55 1.32
CA ASP A 110 6.33 -15.68 0.46
C ASP A 110 6.81 -15.49 -0.99
N ALA A 111 6.75 -14.27 -1.52
CA ALA A 111 7.14 -13.98 -2.91
C ALA A 111 8.66 -13.87 -3.11
N GLY A 112 9.37 -13.21 -2.18
CA GLY A 112 10.83 -13.01 -2.22
C GLY A 112 11.35 -12.15 -3.39
N GLY A 113 12.59 -11.66 -3.28
CA GLY A 113 13.28 -10.91 -4.36
C GLY A 113 13.00 -9.40 -4.41
N ILE A 114 13.72 -8.69 -5.28
CA ILE A 114 13.68 -7.22 -5.41
C ILE A 114 12.34 -6.75 -5.99
N GLY A 115 11.82 -7.40 -7.04
CA GLY A 115 10.49 -7.13 -7.58
C GLY A 115 9.35 -7.19 -6.54
N SER A 116 9.44 -8.13 -5.59
CA SER A 116 8.44 -8.26 -4.51
C SER A 116 8.56 -7.13 -3.49
N ILE A 117 9.79 -6.72 -3.13
CA ILE A 117 10.02 -5.59 -2.21
C ILE A 117 9.57 -4.28 -2.85
N THR A 118 9.86 -4.05 -4.13
CA THR A 118 9.42 -2.83 -4.83
C THR A 118 7.90 -2.76 -4.96
N THR A 119 7.25 -3.91 -5.25
CA THR A 119 5.78 -4.00 -5.26
C THR A 119 5.19 -3.76 -3.86
N CYS A 120 5.73 -4.41 -2.84
CA CYS A 120 5.32 -4.23 -1.44
C CYS A 120 5.50 -2.77 -0.98
N LEU A 121 6.61 -2.14 -1.34
CA LEU A 121 6.89 -0.73 -1.06
C LEU A 121 5.85 0.18 -1.70
N SER A 122 5.48 -0.07 -2.96
CA SER A 122 4.45 0.72 -3.64
C SER A 122 3.08 0.60 -2.96
N GLN A 123 2.69 -0.61 -2.55
CA GLN A 123 1.44 -0.88 -1.85
C GLN A 123 1.44 -0.26 -0.45
N ALA A 124 2.55 -0.37 0.28
CA ALA A 124 2.72 0.24 1.60
C ALA A 124 2.61 1.77 1.53
N ALA A 125 3.20 2.40 0.50
CA ALA A 125 3.08 3.83 0.28
C ALA A 125 1.64 4.27 -0.03
N LEU A 126 0.93 3.54 -0.90
CA LEU A 126 -0.47 3.82 -1.23
C LEU A 126 -1.41 3.61 -0.03
N ALA A 127 -1.11 2.62 0.82
CA ALA A 127 -1.81 2.36 2.08
C ALA A 127 -1.44 3.34 3.21
N GLY A 128 -0.49 4.25 3.00
CA GLY A 128 -0.04 5.21 4.01
C GLY A 128 0.69 4.55 5.19
N LEU A 129 1.39 3.43 4.97
CA LEU A 129 2.15 2.70 5.98
C LEU A 129 3.58 3.25 6.09
N ALA A 130 3.73 4.53 6.42
CA ALA A 130 5.00 5.26 6.31
C ALA A 130 6.20 4.56 6.99
N SER A 131 6.03 4.08 8.23
CA SER A 131 7.12 3.39 8.97
C SER A 131 7.54 2.08 8.28
N PHE A 132 6.59 1.34 7.72
CA PHE A 132 6.88 0.09 7.01
C PHE A 132 7.54 0.39 5.65
N SER A 133 7.05 1.39 4.93
CA SER A 133 7.68 1.86 3.68
C SER A 133 9.14 2.27 3.88
N GLN A 134 9.47 2.94 4.98
CA GLN A 134 10.86 3.29 5.32
C GLN A 134 11.73 2.04 5.50
N GLN A 135 11.26 1.04 6.26
CA GLN A 135 11.99 -0.21 6.46
C GLN A 135 12.22 -0.97 5.15
N LEU A 136 11.21 -1.02 4.28
CA LEU A 136 11.32 -1.64 2.96
C LEU A 136 12.32 -0.91 2.07
N LEU A 137 12.36 0.42 2.15
CA LEU A 137 13.26 1.24 1.36
C LEU A 137 14.72 1.09 1.80
N GLU A 138 14.98 0.94 3.10
CA GLU A 138 16.31 0.60 3.62
C GLU A 138 16.77 -0.78 3.11
N GLN A 139 15.89 -1.78 3.18
CA GLN A 139 16.19 -3.12 2.64
C GLN A 139 16.45 -3.09 1.15
N LEU A 140 15.61 -2.37 0.38
CA LEU A 140 15.79 -2.19 -1.05
C LEU A 140 17.13 -1.51 -1.37
N THR A 141 17.55 -0.52 -0.59
CA THR A 141 18.85 0.16 -0.75
C THR A 141 20.02 -0.81 -0.60
N LEU A 142 19.96 -1.69 0.42
CA LEU A 142 21.00 -2.70 0.66
C LEU A 142 21.04 -3.75 -0.46
N LEU A 143 19.89 -4.10 -1.02
CA LEU A 143 19.80 -5.03 -2.14
C LEU A 143 20.30 -4.41 -3.43
N ILE A 144 19.93 -3.16 -3.75
CA ILE A 144 20.44 -2.42 -4.92
C ILE A 144 21.97 -2.32 -4.88
N ALA A 145 22.56 -2.11 -3.70
CA ALA A 145 24.01 -2.08 -3.55
C ALA A 145 24.69 -3.41 -3.91
N GLN A 146 24.00 -4.53 -3.73
CA GLN A 146 24.49 -5.88 -4.01
C GLN A 146 24.04 -6.43 -5.37
N GLU A 147 23.02 -5.82 -5.98
CA GLU A 147 22.43 -6.28 -7.22
C GLU A 147 23.36 -6.00 -8.42
N ASN A 148 23.40 -6.96 -9.34
CA ASN A 148 24.16 -6.87 -10.60
C ASN A 148 23.25 -7.02 -11.82
N GLN A 149 21.95 -7.29 -11.64
CA GLN A 149 20.98 -7.40 -12.72
C GLN A 149 20.32 -6.07 -13.03
N PHE A 150 20.65 -5.52 -14.21
CA PHE A 150 20.14 -4.23 -14.70
C PHE A 150 18.61 -4.19 -14.81
N ALA A 151 17.95 -5.31 -15.13
CA ALA A 151 16.50 -5.37 -15.31
C ALA A 151 15.73 -5.11 -14.00
N GLU A 152 16.15 -5.72 -12.89
CA GLU A 152 15.56 -5.52 -11.55
C GLU A 152 15.82 -4.08 -11.04
N MET A 153 16.96 -3.49 -11.40
CA MET A 153 17.30 -2.11 -11.05
C MET A 153 16.40 -1.09 -11.75
N GLY A 154 16.04 -1.31 -13.02
CA GLY A 154 15.12 -0.44 -13.76
C GLY A 154 13.74 -0.37 -13.11
N GLN A 155 13.21 -1.51 -12.67
CA GLN A 155 11.92 -1.57 -11.98
C GLN A 155 11.96 -0.88 -10.62
N ALA A 156 13.05 -1.07 -9.86
CA ALA A 156 13.25 -0.37 -8.59
C ALA A 156 13.33 1.17 -8.79
N LEU A 157 14.04 1.63 -9.81
CA LEU A 157 14.16 3.05 -10.17
C LEU A 157 12.81 3.67 -10.52
N GLU A 158 11.97 2.98 -11.30
CA GLU A 158 10.65 3.48 -11.67
C GLU A 158 9.77 3.69 -10.43
N VAL A 159 9.78 2.73 -9.50
CA VAL A 159 9.03 2.82 -8.24
C VAL A 159 9.59 3.94 -7.36
N LEU A 160 10.91 4.03 -7.19
CA LEU A 160 11.56 5.07 -6.38
C LEU A 160 11.28 6.47 -6.92
N TYR A 161 11.37 6.67 -8.24
CA TYR A 161 11.06 7.96 -8.88
C TYR A 161 9.59 8.34 -8.67
N ALA A 162 8.69 7.37 -8.82
CA ALA A 162 7.27 7.62 -8.66
C ALA A 162 6.88 7.91 -7.20
N LEU A 163 7.57 7.30 -6.23
CA LEU A 163 7.45 7.64 -4.80
C LEU A 163 7.99 9.02 -4.49
N TRP A 164 9.16 9.39 -5.02
CA TRP A 164 9.72 10.74 -4.87
C TRP A 164 8.76 11.82 -5.38
N ARG A 165 8.12 11.57 -6.52
CA ARG A 165 7.10 12.49 -7.07
C ARG A 165 5.84 12.60 -6.19
N LEU A 166 5.59 11.62 -5.33
CA LEU A 166 4.47 11.62 -4.39
C LEU A 166 4.86 12.11 -3.00
N ASP A 167 6.15 12.28 -2.71
CA ASP A 167 6.65 12.59 -1.37
C ASP A 167 6.15 13.96 -0.86
N GLU A 168 5.97 14.95 -1.75
CA GLU A 168 5.36 16.24 -1.42
C GLU A 168 3.91 16.14 -0.89
N ILE A 169 3.24 15.01 -1.10
CA ILE A 169 1.79 14.86 -0.94
C ILE A 169 1.43 13.71 -0.01
N SER A 170 2.21 12.63 -0.03
CA SER A 170 1.99 11.42 0.76
C SER A 170 2.37 11.59 2.23
N GLY A 171 3.03 12.69 2.60
CA GLY A 171 3.45 12.95 3.98
C GLY A 171 4.50 11.95 4.48
N MET A 172 5.18 11.24 3.57
CA MET A 172 6.29 10.37 3.93
C MET A 172 7.43 11.21 4.50
N GLN A 173 7.77 11.00 5.77
CA GLN A 173 8.98 11.54 6.39
C GLN A 173 10.22 10.78 5.90
N GLY A 174 10.34 10.58 4.57
CA GLY A 174 11.33 9.73 3.92
C GLY A 174 12.09 10.39 2.77
N ALA A 175 11.78 11.66 2.46
CA ALA A 175 12.37 12.45 1.37
C ALA A 175 13.88 12.22 1.17
N GLN A 176 14.63 12.25 2.28
CA GLN A 176 16.08 12.18 2.25
C GLN A 176 16.60 10.77 1.97
N ILE A 177 15.94 9.73 2.49
CA ILE A 177 16.32 8.34 2.23
C ILE A 177 15.92 7.98 0.78
N LEU A 178 14.71 8.37 0.34
CA LEU A 178 14.26 8.23 -1.04
C LEU A 178 15.25 8.85 -2.05
N GLN A 179 15.66 10.10 -1.81
CA GLN A 179 16.63 10.77 -2.66
C GLN A 179 17.98 10.06 -2.67
N THR A 180 18.45 9.60 -1.51
CA THR A 180 19.74 8.89 -1.39
C THR A 180 19.71 7.56 -2.14
N THR A 181 18.64 6.78 -1.97
CA THR A 181 18.46 5.50 -2.67
C THR A 181 18.32 5.69 -4.18
N LEU A 182 17.60 6.74 -4.62
CA LEU A 182 17.46 7.08 -6.04
C LEU A 182 18.82 7.43 -6.66
N CYS A 183 19.62 8.30 -6.02
CA CYS A 183 20.97 8.62 -6.48
C CYS A 183 21.87 7.39 -6.54
N ALA A 184 21.85 6.55 -5.49
CA ALA A 184 22.65 5.33 -5.45
C ALA A 184 22.27 4.33 -6.57
N ALA A 185 20.97 4.19 -6.85
CA ALA A 185 20.48 3.36 -7.94
C ALA A 185 20.90 3.91 -9.32
N ILE A 186 20.79 5.23 -9.54
CA ILE A 186 21.22 5.88 -10.78
C ILE A 186 22.73 5.69 -10.99
N ASP A 187 23.55 6.02 -9.99
CA ASP A 187 25.01 5.85 -10.08
C ASP A 187 25.35 4.41 -10.43
N ARG A 188 24.74 3.43 -9.76
CA ARG A 188 24.99 2.01 -10.02
C ARG A 188 24.55 1.60 -11.43
N THR A 189 23.42 2.09 -11.95
CA THR A 189 23.03 1.81 -13.34
C THR A 189 24.01 2.37 -14.36
N LEU A 190 24.57 3.57 -14.10
CA LEU A 190 25.56 4.19 -14.99
C LEU A 190 26.89 3.41 -15.03
N TRP A 191 27.22 2.65 -13.99
CA TRP A 191 28.41 1.79 -13.92
C TRP A 191 28.23 0.40 -14.53
N LEU A 192 26.99 0.01 -14.88
CA LEU A 192 26.66 -1.30 -15.47
C LEU A 192 26.51 -1.26 -17.00
N VAL A 193 26.67 -0.08 -17.62
CA VAL A 193 26.66 0.14 -19.08
C VAL A 193 28.09 0.35 -19.57
#